data_AF-X1BEH6-F1
#
_entry.id   AF-X1BEH6-F1
#
_cell.length_a   1.000
_cell.length_b   1.000
_cell.length_c   1.000
_cell.angle_alpha   90.00
_cell.angle_beta   90.00
_cell.angle_gamma   90.00
#
_symmetry.space_group_name_H-M   'P 1'
#
loop_
_entity.id
_entity.type
_entity.pdbx_description
1 polymer ?
#
loop_
_entity_poly.entity_id
_entity_poly.type
_entity_poly.pdbx_seq_one_letter_code
_entity_poly.pdbx_strand_id
1 'polypeptide(L)' 'MEYDKVNKPIRRVDAYEKVTGKAKFGADLSFPNMLYAKVLRSKYPHARIVK' A
#
# COMPACT_ATOMS: atom_id res chain seq x y z
N MET A 1 27.19 -22.87 -13.72
CA MET A 1 27.23 -21.70 -12.81
C MET A 1 26.58 -22.11 -11.52
N GLU A 2 27.31 -22.03 -10.42
CA GLU A 2 26.76 -22.27 -9.08
C GLU A 2 26.25 -20.94 -8.54
N TYR A 3 24.97 -20.88 -8.14
CA TYR A 3 24.36 -19.65 -7.64
C TYR A 3 24.41 -19.62 -6.12
N ASP A 4 25.22 -18.72 -5.55
CA ASP A 4 25.39 -18.63 -4.08
C ASP A 4 24.10 -18.24 -3.33
N LYS A 5 23.12 -17.60 -3.97
CA LYS A 5 21.94 -17.04 -3.27
C LYS A 5 20.60 -17.68 -3.62
N VAL A 6 20.54 -18.52 -4.64
CA VAL A 6 19.27 -19.14 -5.09
C VAL A 6 18.93 -20.32 -4.18
N ASN A 7 17.63 -20.51 -3.87
CA ASN A 7 17.11 -21.57 -2.98
C ASN A 7 17.62 -21.57 -1.53
N LYS A 8 18.08 -20.42 -1.02
CA LYS A 8 18.48 -20.26 0.39
C LYS A 8 17.44 -19.44 1.17
N PRO A 9 17.18 -19.74 2.45
CA PRO A 9 16.25 -18.98 3.29
C PRO A 9 16.89 -17.66 3.75
N ILE A 10 17.04 -16.73 2.81
CA ILE A 10 17.67 -15.43 3.07
C ILE A 10 16.63 -14.49 3.71
N ARG A 11 17.08 -13.65 4.64
CA ARG A 11 16.24 -12.59 5.23
C ARG A 11 15.74 -11.68 4.13
N ARG A 12 14.42 -11.44 4.10
CA ARG A 12 13.84 -10.47 3.16
C ARG A 12 14.32 -9.07 3.50
N VAL A 13 14.65 -8.30 2.46
CA VAL A 13 15.17 -6.92 2.60
C VAL A 13 14.19 -6.01 3.35
N ASP A 14 12.90 -6.27 3.24
CA ASP A 14 11.81 -5.48 3.81
C ASP A 14 11.30 -6.01 5.16
N ALA A 15 11.82 -7.15 5.64
CA ALA A 15 11.27 -7.84 6.81
C ALA A 15 11.37 -6.99 8.08
N TYR A 16 12.54 -6.39 8.33
CA TYR A 16 12.79 -5.69 9.57
C TYR A 16 11.87 -4.48 9.76
N GLU A 17 11.74 -3.62 8.74
CA GLU A 17 10.89 -2.43 8.84
C GLU A 17 9.41 -2.79 8.98
N LYS A 18 8.97 -3.87 8.33
CA LYS A 18 7.59 -4.38 8.44
C LYS A 18 7.28 -4.93 9.83
N VAL A 19 8.18 -5.71 10.43
CA VAL A 19 7.93 -6.31 11.76
C VAL A 19 8.13 -5.33 12.91
N THR A 20 8.85 -4.24 12.69
CA THR A 20 9.10 -3.20 13.70
C THR A 20 8.13 -2.02 13.62
N GLY A 21 7.22 -1.99 12.63
CA GLY A 21 6.32 -0.86 12.40
C GLY A 21 7.02 0.40 11.89
N LYS A 22 8.29 0.30 11.45
CA LYS A 22 9.05 1.42 10.89
C LYS A 22 8.70 1.68 9.42
N ALA A 23 8.23 0.65 8.71
CA ALA A 23 7.77 0.80 7.34
C ALA A 23 6.55 1.73 7.28
N LYS A 24 6.63 2.79 6.48
CA LYS A 24 5.52 3.71 6.21
C LYS A 24 4.80 3.30 4.93
N PHE A 25 3.50 3.11 5.01
CA PHE A 25 2.60 2.89 3.89
C PHE A 25 1.83 4.17 3.55
N GLY A 26 1.09 4.17 2.43
CA GLY A 26 0.42 5.38 1.94
C GLY A 26 -0.49 6.07 2.96
N ALA A 27 -1.12 5.30 3.85
CA ALA A 27 -1.98 5.84 4.92
C ALA A 27 -1.19 6.44 6.11
N ASP A 28 0.09 6.11 6.25
CA ASP A 28 0.97 6.62 7.32
C ASP A 28 1.66 7.94 6.92
N LEU A 29 1.49 8.36 5.66
CA LEU A 29 2.07 9.60 5.16
C LEU A 29 1.21 10.79 5.58
N SER A 30 1.87 11.89 5.96
CA SER A 30 1.23 13.15 6.31
C SER A 30 2.12 14.31 5.88
N PHE A 31 1.52 15.32 5.26
CA PHE A 31 2.22 16.46 4.70
C PHE A 31 1.60 17.77 5.21
N PRO A 32 2.38 18.87 5.30
CA PRO A 32 1.83 20.19 5.57
C PRO A 32 0.73 20.54 4.55
N ASN A 33 -0.42 21.02 5.03
CA ASN A 33 -1.60 21.36 4.21
C ASN A 33 -2.22 20.19 3.42
N MET A 34 -2.03 18.94 3.86
CA MET A 34 -2.63 17.77 3.21
C MET A 34 -4.16 17.83 3.27
N LEU A 35 -4.80 17.77 2.09
CA LEU A 35 -6.25 17.68 1.95
C LEU A 35 -6.73 16.23 2.07
N TYR A 36 -7.98 16.05 2.47
CA TYR A 36 -8.64 14.76 2.54
C TYR A 36 -9.69 14.64 1.44
N ALA A 37 -9.79 13.45 0.84
CA ALA A 37 -10.75 13.15 -0.21
C ALA A 37 -11.68 12.00 0.20
N LYS A 38 -12.92 12.05 -0.27
CA LYS A 38 -13.89 10.96 -0.17
C LYS A 38 -14.67 10.86 -1.48
N VAL A 39 -14.98 9.63 -1.89
CA VAL A 39 -15.72 9.36 -3.13
C VAL A 39 -17.14 8.91 -2.80
N LEU A 40 -18.13 9.58 -3.37
CA LEU A 40 -19.51 9.08 -3.40
C LEU A 40 -19.61 8.02 -4.51
N ARG A 41 -19.99 6.80 -4.16
CA ARG A 41 -20.12 5.68 -5.10
C ARG A 41 -21.59 5.38 -5.38
N SER A 42 -21.88 4.84 -6.56
CA SER A 42 -23.24 4.42 -6.92
C SER A 42 -23.75 3.34 -5.97
N LYS A 43 -25.01 3.49 -5.52
CA LYS A 43 -25.75 2.44 -4.83
C LYS A 43 -26.32 1.39 -5.80
N TYR A 44 -26.38 1.71 -7.09
CA TYR A 44 -27.03 0.90 -8.11
C TYR A 44 -26.01 0.35 -9.12
N PRO A 45 -26.13 -0.93 -9.53
CA PRO A 45 -25.23 -1.53 -10.52
C PRO A 45 -25.43 -0.93 -11.92
N HIS A 46 -26.65 -0.50 -12.26
CA HIS A 46 -26.97 0.19 -13.51
C HIS A 46 -28.04 1.25 -13.26
N ALA A 47 -27.70 2.51 -13.52
CA ALA A 47 -28.60 3.65 -13.43
C ALA A 47 -28.06 4.80 -14.28
N ARG A 48 -28.93 5.70 -14.72
CA ARG A 48 -28.54 6.94 -15.39
C ARG A 48 -28.28 8.03 -14.34
N ILE A 49 -27.17 8.75 -14.46
CA ILE A 49 -26.94 9.96 -13.68
C ILE A 49 -27.87 11.04 -14.22
N VAL A 50 -28.76 11.56 -13.36
CA VAL A 50 -29.80 12.52 -13.77
C VAL A 50 -29.45 13.96 -13.43
N LYS A 51 -28.55 14.19 -12.46
CA LYS A 51 -27.95 15.47 -12.11
C LYS A 51 -26.75 15.28 -11.18
#